data_AF-A0A9P4HJF8-F1
#
_entry.id   AF-A0A9P4HJF8-F1
#
_cell.length_a   1.000
_cell.length_b   1.000
_cell.length_c   1.000
_cell.angle_alpha   90.00
_cell.angle_beta   90.00
_cell.angle_gamma   90.00
#
_symmetry.space_group_name_H-M   'P 1'
#
loop_
_entity.id
_entity.type
_entity.pdbx_description
1 polymer ?
#
loop_
_entity_poly.entity_id
_entity_poly.type
_entity_poly.pdbx_seq_one_letter_code
_entity_poly.pdbx_strand_id
1 'polypeptide(L)'
;MYVEKTSYRPLMSATTTEDDRLSKNDDVHLSQCSAWQHCLPNLILAALFILAVLVATPISLVLMWQPTDMQCIKTLSLYSPALEAIEHVDYDCPNYFNETSFYRSPPPAEREAAWARLTEKHAIEISGDKLASLNHSEADDLKHVPAEVGTGYVAAIEVFHQLHCLVH
;
A
#
# COMPACT_ATOMS: atom_id res chain seq x y z
N MET A 1 36.45 -26.67 75.89
CA MET A 1 37.81 -26.22 76.26
C MET A 1 37.86 -24.71 76.14
N TYR A 2 38.03 -24.02 77.26
CA TYR A 2 38.25 -22.57 77.34
C TYR A 2 39.74 -22.27 77.17
N VAL A 3 40.09 -21.28 76.34
CA VAL A 3 41.37 -20.54 76.38
C VAL A 3 41.03 -19.13 75.84
N GLU A 4 40.74 -18.16 76.70
CA GLU A 4 41.67 -17.20 77.32
C GLU A 4 42.12 -16.08 76.36
N LYS A 5 41.63 -14.86 76.64
CA LYS A 5 41.95 -13.61 75.93
C LYS A 5 43.29 -13.08 76.46
N THR A 6 44.27 -12.90 75.58
CA THR A 6 45.46 -12.13 75.90
C THR A 6 45.32 -10.68 75.44
N SER A 7 45.45 -9.81 76.44
CA SER A 7 45.55 -8.37 76.41
C SER A 7 46.92 -7.94 75.90
N TYR A 8 46.98 -6.91 75.04
CA TYR A 8 48.17 -6.07 74.93
C TYR A 8 47.80 -4.64 74.51
N ARG A 9 48.21 -3.67 75.34
CA ARG A 9 48.25 -2.22 75.12
C ARG A 9 49.72 -1.80 75.12
N PRO A 10 50.12 -0.91 74.19
CA PRO A 10 50.75 0.35 74.60
C PRO A 10 50.43 1.49 73.62
N LEU A 11 50.61 2.78 73.89
CA LEU A 11 50.89 3.60 75.07
C LEU A 11 50.41 4.99 74.63
N MET A 12 49.50 5.62 75.36
CA MET A 12 49.27 7.05 75.18
C MET A 12 50.36 7.81 75.91
N SER A 13 51.04 8.71 75.20
CA SER A 13 51.64 9.90 75.79
C SER A 13 50.66 11.05 75.57
N ALA A 14 50.08 11.56 76.65
CA ALA A 14 49.50 12.90 76.71
C ALA A 14 50.63 13.94 76.51
N THR A 15 50.43 15.18 76.06
CA THR A 15 49.49 16.20 76.54
C THR A 15 49.47 17.39 75.55
N THR A 16 48.27 17.94 75.32
CA THR A 16 47.87 19.38 75.17
C THR A 16 48.69 20.29 74.24
N THR A 17 48.14 21.03 73.28
CA THR A 17 47.10 22.10 73.40
C THR A 17 46.60 22.50 72.00
N GLU A 18 45.31 22.84 71.93
CA GLU A 18 44.68 23.93 71.14
C GLU A 18 45.31 24.32 69.78
N ASP A 19 44.57 24.15 68.68
CA ASP A 19 44.14 25.31 67.86
C ASP A 19 43.23 24.93 66.67
N ASP A 20 42.32 25.86 66.41
CA ASP A 20 41.28 25.92 65.39
C ASP A 20 41.71 25.56 63.94
N ARG A 21 40.70 25.16 63.16
CA ARG A 21 40.60 25.06 61.68
C ARG A 21 40.87 23.68 61.06
N LEU A 22 39.83 22.86 60.93
CA LEU A 22 39.38 22.27 59.66
C LEU A 22 38.19 21.31 59.91
N SER A 23 36.96 21.81 59.87
CA SER A 23 35.80 20.97 59.54
C SER A 23 34.73 21.84 58.91
N LYS A 24 34.94 22.13 57.64
CA LYS A 24 33.96 22.71 56.74
C LYS A 24 34.42 22.39 55.34
N ASN A 25 34.29 21.14 54.89
CA ASN A 25 34.42 20.80 53.47
C ASN A 25 33.95 19.39 53.06
N ASP A 26 33.24 18.63 53.89
CA ASP A 26 32.79 17.27 53.48
C ASP A 26 31.31 17.18 53.04
N ASP A 27 30.55 18.28 53.10
CA ASP A 27 29.11 18.27 52.74
C ASP A 27 28.77 18.79 51.33
N VAL A 28 29.76 18.92 50.42
CA VAL A 28 29.52 19.51 49.08
C VAL A 28 29.62 18.51 47.92
N HIS A 29 29.96 17.24 48.15
CA HIS A 29 30.33 16.34 47.04
C HIS A 29 29.37 15.18 46.73
N LEU A 30 28.12 15.22 47.20
CA LEU A 30 27.11 14.17 46.93
C LEU A 30 25.75 14.69 46.40
N SER A 31 25.65 15.96 46.01
CA SER A 31 24.40 16.54 45.48
C SER A 31 24.38 16.76 43.96
N GLN A 32 25.40 16.31 43.23
CA GLN A 32 25.54 16.63 41.81
C GLN A 32 25.66 15.40 40.90
N CYS A 33 24.62 14.56 40.91
CA CYS A 33 24.41 13.50 39.90
C CYS A 33 22.92 13.22 39.59
N SER A 34 22.00 14.16 39.80
CA SER A 34 20.57 13.94 39.44
C SER A 34 20.16 14.53 38.08
N ALA A 35 20.96 15.44 37.50
CA ALA A 35 20.60 16.10 36.24
C ALA A 35 20.71 15.18 35.01
N TRP A 36 21.52 14.11 35.06
CA TRP A 36 21.72 13.17 33.96
C TRP A 36 20.69 12.03 33.93
N GLN A 37 20.05 11.71 35.06
CA GLN A 37 19.10 10.59 35.17
C GLN A 37 17.73 10.89 34.53
N HIS A 38 17.36 12.16 34.39
CA HIS A 38 16.11 12.58 33.76
C HIS A 38 16.22 12.89 32.26
N CYS A 39 17.44 12.99 31.71
CA CYS A 39 17.63 13.36 30.30
C CYS A 39 17.53 12.16 29.35
N LEU A 40 18.11 11.02 29.74
CA LEU A 40 18.05 9.76 28.97
C LEU A 40 16.61 9.22 28.74
N PRO A 41 15.71 9.16 29.74
CA PRO A 41 14.34 8.70 29.50
C PRO A 41 13.57 9.66 28.59
N ASN A 42 13.83 10.97 28.67
CA ASN A 42 13.21 11.97 27.79
C ASN A 42 13.70 11.83 26.34
N LEU A 43 14.98 11.50 26.11
CA LEU A 43 15.52 11.23 24.78
C LEU A 43 14.97 9.92 24.18
N ILE A 44 14.82 8.87 24.99
CA ILE A 44 14.23 7.60 24.56
C ILE A 44 12.75 7.78 24.21
N LEU A 45 11.98 8.50 25.04
CA LEU A 45 10.57 8.83 24.76
C LEU A 45 10.42 9.68 23.50
N ALA A 46 11.29 10.67 23.30
CA ALA A 46 11.31 11.47 22.08
C ALA A 46 11.62 10.61 20.84
N ALA A 47 12.59 9.70 20.92
CA ALA A 47 12.92 8.79 19.83
C ALA A 47 11.75 7.85 19.48
N LEU A 48 11.05 7.30 20.48
CA LEU A 48 9.87 6.45 20.27
C LEU A 48 8.71 7.23 19.65
N PHE A 49 8.48 8.47 20.08
CA PHE A 49 7.46 9.34 19.50
C PHE A 49 7.77 9.68 18.03
N ILE A 50 9.03 10.02 17.73
CA ILE A 50 9.48 10.28 16.36
C ILE A 50 9.29 9.02 15.50
N LEU A 51 9.68 7.85 15.98
CA LEU A 51 9.47 6.58 15.28
C LEU A 51 7.98 6.30 15.02
N ALA A 52 7.13 6.52 16.02
CA ALA A 52 5.68 6.35 15.87
C ALA A 52 5.10 7.29 14.80
N VAL A 53 5.52 8.55 14.77
CA VAL A 53 5.10 9.51 13.73
C VAL A 53 5.61 9.09 12.35
N LEU A 54 6.89 8.69 12.24
CA LEU A 54 7.48 8.25 10.98
C LEU A 54 6.81 7.01 10.40
N VAL A 55 6.24 6.14 11.23
CA VAL A 55 5.49 4.96 10.79
C VAL A 55 4.01 5.27 10.55
N ALA A 56 3.37 6.03 11.45
CA ALA A 56 1.94 6.34 11.35
C ALA A 56 1.61 7.26 10.17
N THR A 57 2.51 8.18 9.79
CA THR A 57 2.31 9.12 8.69
C THR A 57 2.17 8.45 7.32
N PRO A 58 3.08 7.57 6.86
CA PRO A 58 2.91 6.87 5.58
C PRO A 58 1.72 5.91 5.61
N ILE A 59 1.46 5.25 6.74
CA ILE A 59 0.28 4.37 6.89
C ILE A 59 -1.00 5.18 6.71
N SER A 60 -1.12 6.32 7.38
CA SER A 60 -2.29 7.19 7.26
C SER A 60 -2.45 7.72 5.83
N LEU A 61 -1.35 8.09 5.16
CA LEU A 61 -1.37 8.52 3.76
C LEU A 61 -1.87 7.40 2.83
N VAL A 62 -1.41 6.17 3.00
CA VAL A 62 -1.86 5.01 2.22
C VAL A 62 -3.32 4.70 2.48
N LEU A 63 -3.77 4.73 3.74
CA LEU A 63 -5.17 4.46 4.10
C LEU A 63 -6.14 5.54 3.58
N MET A 64 -5.67 6.78 3.46
CA MET A 64 -6.44 7.88 2.89
C MET A 64 -6.40 7.91 1.36
N TRP A 65 -5.50 7.15 0.73
CA TRP A 65 -5.39 7.11 -0.72
C TRP A 65 -6.45 6.17 -1.29
N GLN A 66 -7.22 6.67 -2.25
CA GLN A 66 -8.18 5.87 -3.02
C GLN A 66 -7.79 5.99 -4.49
N PRO A 67 -7.54 4.86 -5.20
CA PRO A 67 -7.26 4.90 -6.62
C PRO A 67 -8.49 5.36 -7.39
N THR A 68 -8.28 5.97 -8.56
CA THR A 68 -9.39 6.28 -9.47
C THR A 68 -9.90 4.99 -10.14
N ASP A 69 -11.14 4.98 -10.61
CA ASP A 69 -11.71 3.81 -11.30
C ASP A 69 -10.87 3.39 -12.50
N MET A 70 -10.33 4.36 -13.24
CA MET A 70 -9.41 4.10 -14.35
C MET A 70 -8.13 3.38 -13.90
N GLN A 71 -7.57 3.74 -12.74
CA GLN A 71 -6.40 3.05 -12.18
C GLN A 71 -6.76 1.63 -11.74
N CYS A 72 -7.94 1.45 -11.14
CA CYS A 72 -8.47 0.14 -10.75
C CYS A 72 -8.63 -0.77 -11.96
N ILE A 73 -9.30 -0.30 -13.02
CA ILE A 73 -9.60 -1.08 -14.23
C ILE A 73 -8.33 -1.45 -14.99
N LYS A 74 -7.37 -0.52 -15.13
CA LYS A 74 -6.07 -0.83 -15.75
C LYS A 74 -5.29 -1.90 -15.01
N THR A 75 -5.50 -2.03 -13.70
CA THR A 75 -4.82 -3.03 -12.86
C THR A 75 -5.54 -4.38 -12.88
N LEU A 76 -6.87 -4.37 -12.93
CA LEU A 76 -7.70 -5.58 -12.84
C LEU A 76 -8.03 -6.20 -14.20
N SER A 77 -7.85 -5.46 -15.29
CA SER A 77 -8.14 -5.95 -16.65
C SER A 77 -6.88 -6.45 -17.33
N LEU A 78 -7.03 -7.41 -18.26
CA LEU A 78 -5.99 -7.69 -19.25
C LEU A 78 -5.74 -6.43 -20.09
N TYR A 79 -4.55 -6.37 -20.69
CA TYR A 79 -4.24 -5.32 -21.65
C TYR A 79 -5.33 -5.26 -22.73
N SER A 80 -5.80 -4.04 -23.03
CA SER A 80 -6.67 -3.80 -24.17
C SER A 80 -6.47 -2.36 -24.64
N PRO A 81 -6.32 -2.12 -25.95
CA PRO A 81 -6.27 -0.77 -26.49
C PRO A 81 -7.59 0.00 -26.22
N ALA A 82 -8.70 -0.71 -25.98
CA ALA A 82 -9.97 -0.07 -25.63
C ALA A 82 -9.91 0.69 -24.29
N LEU A 83 -8.98 0.35 -23.39
CA LEU A 83 -8.83 1.04 -22.09
C LEU A 83 -8.46 2.52 -22.23
N GLU A 84 -7.93 2.93 -23.37
CA GLU A 84 -7.61 4.33 -23.68
C GLU A 84 -8.80 5.09 -24.28
N ALA A 85 -9.80 4.36 -24.80
CA ALA A 85 -10.95 4.92 -25.51
C ALA A 85 -12.23 4.94 -24.67
N ILE A 86 -12.25 4.32 -23.48
CA ILE A 86 -13.44 4.26 -22.62
C ILE A 86 -13.56 5.49 -21.73
N GLU A 87 -14.78 6.03 -21.65
CA GLU A 87 -15.19 7.00 -20.65
C GLU A 87 -16.04 6.30 -19.59
N HIS A 88 -15.82 6.65 -18.33
CA HIS A 88 -16.59 6.12 -17.21
C HIS A 88 -17.72 7.09 -16.91
N VAL A 89 -18.94 6.57 -16.93
CA VAL A 89 -20.12 7.33 -16.55
C VAL A 89 -20.79 6.61 -15.39
N ASP A 90 -21.00 7.33 -14.30
CA ASP A 90 -21.86 6.86 -13.24
C ASP A 90 -23.30 6.91 -13.75
N TYR A 91 -23.92 5.74 -13.81
CA TYR A 91 -25.28 5.59 -14.28
C TYR A 91 -26.10 4.83 -13.25
N ASP A 92 -27.12 5.51 -12.72
CA ASP A 92 -28.12 4.86 -11.89
C ASP A 92 -29.00 3.98 -12.79
N CYS A 93 -28.67 2.69 -12.87
CA CYS A 93 -29.53 1.72 -13.53
C CYS A 93 -30.89 1.72 -12.82
N PRO A 94 -31.96 2.21 -13.46
CA PRO A 94 -33.28 2.12 -12.86
C PRO A 94 -33.59 0.63 -12.66
N ASN A 95 -34.06 0.27 -11.46
CA ASN A 95 -34.31 -1.11 -11.02
C ASN A 95 -35.53 -1.73 -11.74
N TYR A 96 -35.63 -1.58 -13.05
CA TYR A 96 -36.80 -1.90 -13.84
C TYR A 96 -36.50 -3.05 -14.80
N PHE A 97 -36.71 -4.27 -14.29
CA PHE A 97 -37.00 -5.45 -15.12
C PHE A 97 -38.12 -5.18 -16.14
N ASN A 98 -38.99 -4.20 -15.85
CA ASN A 98 -40.12 -3.82 -16.68
C ASN A 98 -39.87 -2.57 -17.56
N GLU A 99 -38.63 -2.07 -17.67
CA GLU A 99 -38.37 -0.98 -18.63
C GLU A 99 -38.66 -1.46 -20.06
N THR A 100 -39.37 -0.63 -20.81
CA THR A 100 -39.56 -0.81 -22.24
C THR A 100 -38.34 -0.29 -22.98
N SER A 101 -37.62 -1.18 -23.64
CA SER A 101 -36.50 -0.83 -24.52
C SER A 101 -36.77 -1.36 -25.91
N PHE A 102 -36.32 -0.62 -26.92
CA PHE A 102 -36.35 -1.07 -28.31
C PHE A 102 -35.66 -2.43 -28.48
N TYR A 103 -34.65 -2.73 -27.65
CA TYR A 103 -33.89 -3.98 -27.68
C TYR A 103 -34.53 -5.14 -26.89
N ARG A 104 -35.65 -4.90 -26.19
CA ARG A 104 -36.40 -5.94 -25.46
C ARG A 104 -37.57 -6.46 -26.32
N SER A 105 -37.94 -7.73 -26.13
CA SER A 105 -39.03 -8.50 -26.79
C SER A 105 -38.60 -9.32 -28.03
N PRO A 106 -39.39 -10.33 -28.46
CA PRO A 106 -39.15 -11.11 -29.67
C PRO A 106 -39.14 -10.21 -30.92
N PRO A 107 -38.14 -10.33 -31.80
CA PRO A 107 -37.76 -9.24 -32.68
C PRO A 107 -38.57 -9.19 -33.99
N PRO A 108 -39.16 -8.03 -34.35
CA PRO A 108 -39.42 -7.70 -35.75
C PRO A 108 -38.08 -7.43 -36.47
N ALA A 109 -38.04 -7.57 -37.80
CA ALA A 109 -36.82 -7.49 -38.61
C ALA A 109 -35.94 -6.24 -38.36
N GLU A 110 -36.55 -5.10 -38.02
CA GLU A 110 -35.84 -3.87 -37.69
C GLU A 110 -34.98 -3.99 -36.42
N ARG A 111 -35.48 -4.72 -35.41
CA ARG A 111 -34.77 -4.96 -34.14
C ARG A 111 -33.57 -5.87 -34.35
N GLU A 112 -33.72 -6.92 -35.15
CA GLU A 112 -32.59 -7.78 -35.54
C GLU A 112 -31.50 -6.98 -36.24
N ALA A 113 -31.88 -6.13 -37.19
CA ALA A 113 -30.92 -5.28 -37.87
C ALA A 113 -30.21 -4.30 -36.92
N ALA A 114 -30.89 -3.83 -35.86
CA ALA A 114 -30.26 -2.98 -34.85
C ALA A 114 -29.30 -3.76 -33.93
N TRP A 115 -29.69 -4.97 -33.50
CA TRP A 115 -28.81 -5.86 -32.74
C TRP A 115 -27.56 -6.22 -33.54
N ALA A 116 -27.72 -6.63 -34.80
CA ALA A 116 -26.60 -6.91 -35.71
C ALA A 116 -25.65 -5.71 -35.84
N ARG A 117 -26.19 -4.49 -36.06
CA ARG A 117 -25.34 -3.27 -36.10
C ARG A 117 -24.59 -3.01 -34.79
N LEU A 118 -25.14 -3.42 -33.64
CA LEU A 118 -24.52 -3.23 -32.33
C LEU A 118 -23.43 -4.27 -32.07
N THR A 119 -23.64 -5.53 -32.45
CA THR A 119 -22.78 -6.67 -32.09
C THR A 119 -21.77 -7.03 -33.18
N GLU A 120 -22.09 -6.83 -34.46
CA GLU A 120 -21.19 -7.10 -35.59
C GLU A 120 -20.13 -6.00 -35.71
N LYS A 121 -19.14 -6.05 -34.83
CA LYS A 121 -17.96 -5.18 -34.90
C LYS A 121 -16.78 -5.91 -35.51
N HIS A 122 -15.99 -5.15 -36.27
CA HIS A 122 -14.76 -5.66 -36.86
C HIS A 122 -13.75 -6.00 -35.78
N ALA A 123 -12.95 -7.03 -36.06
CA ALA A 123 -11.76 -7.31 -35.29
C ALA A 123 -10.75 -6.15 -35.38
N ILE A 124 -9.88 -6.05 -34.38
CA ILE A 124 -8.82 -5.06 -34.29
C ILE A 124 -7.46 -5.73 -34.47
N GLU A 125 -6.46 -4.93 -34.83
CA GLU A 125 -5.06 -5.36 -34.84
C GLU A 125 -4.44 -5.19 -33.44
N ILE A 126 -3.73 -6.21 -32.97
CA ILE A 126 -2.86 -6.16 -31.79
C ILE A 126 -1.42 -6.40 -32.21
N SER A 127 -0.52 -5.52 -31.81
CA SER A 127 0.91 -5.65 -32.12
C SER A 127 1.57 -6.80 -31.33
N GLY A 128 2.60 -7.41 -31.92
CA GLY A 128 3.30 -8.56 -31.32
C GLY A 128 3.90 -8.28 -29.94
N ASP A 129 4.34 -7.04 -29.68
CA ASP A 129 4.89 -6.63 -28.37
C ASP A 129 3.86 -6.68 -27.24
N LYS A 130 2.56 -6.77 -27.56
CA LYS A 130 1.46 -6.85 -26.59
C LYS A 130 1.00 -8.27 -26.31
N LEU A 131 1.45 -9.28 -27.06
CA LEU A 131 1.01 -10.67 -26.85
C LEU A 131 1.26 -11.16 -25.42
N ALA A 132 2.45 -10.87 -24.87
CA ALA A 132 2.77 -11.26 -23.50
C ALA A 132 1.80 -10.67 -22.46
N SER A 133 1.30 -9.45 -22.70
CA SER A 133 0.32 -8.79 -21.81
C SER A 133 -1.10 -9.38 -21.91
N LEU A 134 -1.34 -10.20 -22.94
CA LEU A 134 -2.54 -10.99 -23.14
C LEU A 134 -2.35 -12.46 -22.73
N ASN A 135 -1.22 -12.79 -22.08
CA ASN A 135 -0.84 -14.17 -21.77
C ASN A 135 -0.74 -15.08 -23.01
N HIS A 136 -0.28 -14.49 -24.12
CA HIS A 136 -0.07 -15.14 -25.41
C HIS A 136 1.37 -14.99 -25.90
N SER A 137 1.75 -15.83 -26.85
CA SER A 137 3.05 -15.78 -27.52
C SER A 137 2.94 -16.01 -29.02
N GLU A 138 3.99 -15.69 -29.78
CA GLU A 138 4.05 -15.97 -31.22
C GLU A 138 4.01 -17.48 -31.54
N ALA A 139 4.23 -18.34 -30.55
CA ALA A 139 4.13 -19.79 -30.71
C ALA A 139 2.69 -20.30 -30.62
N ASP A 140 1.78 -19.47 -30.08
CA ASP A 140 0.35 -19.76 -30.16
C ASP A 140 -0.05 -19.53 -31.63
N ASP A 141 -0.78 -20.46 -32.25
CA ASP A 141 -1.17 -20.43 -33.68
C ASP A 141 -2.19 -19.29 -33.96
N LEU A 142 -1.76 -18.06 -33.73
CA LEU A 142 -2.56 -16.84 -33.79
C LEU A 142 -2.62 -16.35 -35.23
N LYS A 143 -3.80 -15.89 -35.61
CA LYS A 143 -4.02 -15.35 -36.95
C LYS A 143 -3.47 -13.93 -37.07
N HIS A 144 -2.61 -13.70 -38.04
CA HIS A 144 -2.20 -12.36 -38.43
C HIS A 144 -3.30 -11.60 -39.17
N VAL A 145 -3.30 -10.28 -39.03
CA VAL A 145 -4.10 -9.41 -39.91
C VAL A 145 -3.60 -9.54 -41.36
N PRO A 146 -4.44 -9.22 -42.37
CA PRO A 146 -3.96 -9.15 -43.75
C PRO A 146 -2.76 -8.20 -43.89
N ALA A 147 -1.82 -8.53 -44.77
CA ALA A 147 -0.57 -7.79 -44.92
C ALA A 147 -0.78 -6.33 -45.34
N GLU A 148 -1.91 -6.03 -45.99
CA GLU A 148 -2.35 -4.68 -46.34
C GLU A 148 -2.87 -3.85 -45.15
N VAL A 149 -3.26 -4.50 -44.05
CA VAL A 149 -3.72 -3.85 -42.82
C VAL A 149 -2.54 -3.58 -41.89
N GLY A 150 -1.69 -4.58 -41.68
CA GLY A 150 -0.57 -4.48 -40.75
C GLY A 150 0.21 -5.78 -40.60
N THR A 151 0.99 -5.86 -39.52
CA THR A 151 1.85 -7.01 -39.21
C THR A 151 1.46 -7.72 -37.93
N GLY A 152 0.49 -7.19 -37.19
CA GLY A 152 0.02 -7.73 -35.92
C GLY A 152 -0.95 -8.90 -36.08
N TYR A 153 -1.71 -9.11 -35.01
CA TYR A 153 -2.61 -10.24 -34.82
C TYR A 153 -4.06 -9.77 -34.78
N VAL A 154 -4.96 -10.62 -35.25
CA VAL A 154 -6.40 -10.39 -35.20
C VAL A 154 -6.89 -10.62 -33.77
N ALA A 155 -7.57 -9.63 -33.19
CA ALA A 155 -8.24 -9.75 -31.89
C ALA A 155 -9.68 -9.22 -31.94
N ALA A 156 -10.54 -9.75 -31.08
CA ALA A 156 -11.90 -9.27 -30.89
C ALA A 156 -12.06 -8.62 -29.50
N ILE A 157 -12.91 -7.61 -29.39
CA ILE A 157 -13.24 -7.00 -28.09
C ILE A 157 -14.36 -7.83 -27.46
N GLU A 158 -14.06 -8.44 -26.31
CA GLU A 158 -14.93 -9.40 -25.60
C GLU A 158 -16.34 -8.88 -25.31
N VAL A 159 -16.52 -7.57 -25.12
CA VAL A 159 -17.86 -7.00 -24.89
C VAL A 159 -18.84 -7.34 -26.02
N PHE A 160 -18.39 -7.38 -27.28
CA PHE A 160 -19.25 -7.75 -28.40
C PHE A 160 -19.54 -9.25 -28.45
N HIS A 161 -18.66 -10.09 -27.86
CA HIS A 161 -18.95 -11.49 -27.62
C HIS A 161 -20.11 -11.63 -26.61
N GLN A 162 -20.04 -10.90 -25.51
CA GLN A 162 -21.06 -10.93 -24.46
C GLN A 162 -22.42 -10.41 -24.96
N LEU A 163 -22.44 -9.33 -25.76
CA LEU A 163 -23.70 -8.76 -26.26
C LEU A 163 -24.41 -9.67 -27.26
N HIS A 164 -23.71 -10.38 -28.16
CA HIS A 164 -24.40 -11.21 -29.15
C HIS A 164 -25.10 -12.42 -28.52
N CYS A 165 -24.65 -12.89 -27.35
CA CYS A 165 -25.29 -13.95 -26.57
C CYS A 165 -26.64 -13.53 -25.96
N LEU A 166 -26.98 -12.23 -25.97
CA LEU A 166 -28.31 -11.77 -25.53
C LEU A 166 -29.37 -11.89 -26.63
N VAL A 167 -28.94 -12.13 -27.88
CA VAL A 167 -29.80 -12.12 -29.08
C VAL A 167 -30.09 -13.53 -29.58
N HIS A 168 -29.26 -14.51 -29.21
CA HIS A 168 -29.39 -15.94 -29.56
C HIS A 168 -29.86 -16.78 -28.37
#